data_AF-A0A2V6K7T1-F1
#
_entry.id   AF-A0A2V6K7T1-F1
#
_cell.length_a   1.000
_cell.length_b   1.000
_cell.length_c   1.000
_cell.angle_alpha   90.00
_cell.angle_beta   90.00
_cell.angle_gamma   90.00
#
_symmetry.space_group_name_H-M   'P 1'
#
loop_
_entity.id
_entity.type
_entity.pdbx_description
1 polymer ?
#
loop_
_entity_poly.entity_id
_entity_poly.type
_entity_poly.pdbx_seq_one_letter_code
_entity_poly.pdbx_strand_id
1 'polypeptide(L)'
;MSTLVERYVQMRDMTRVRERALFVSPRIPSELELQARWFAGDFGKHFVSTGGDEIEIVQFGTWNREAGPDFRDAAIRINGGDPISGCVEIDLLDRSWETHGHATNPAFETTALHVFVERSDRAFFTRTQSNRNVPQVCIDPATL
;
A
#
# COMPACT_ATOMS: atom_id res chain seq x y z
N MET A 1 42.29 3.42 -24.78
CA MET A 1 41.64 4.73 -24.53
C MET A 1 40.55 4.49 -23.49
N SER A 2 40.75 4.92 -22.24
CA SER A 2 39.78 4.66 -21.16
C SER A 2 38.52 5.49 -21.38
N THR A 3 37.36 4.86 -21.21
CA THR A 3 36.06 5.48 -21.45
C THR A 3 35.69 6.42 -20.30
N LEU A 4 34.82 7.40 -20.56
CA LEU A 4 34.33 8.33 -19.54
C LEU A 4 33.68 7.61 -18.35
N VAL A 5 33.04 6.47 -18.59
CA VAL A 5 32.41 5.62 -17.57
C VAL A 5 33.45 5.01 -16.63
N GLU A 6 34.55 4.48 -17.17
CA GLU A 6 35.64 3.90 -16.36
C GLU A 6 36.31 4.97 -15.49
N ARG A 7 36.55 6.16 -16.03
CA ARG A 7 37.13 7.28 -15.26
C ARG A 7 36.20 7.75 -14.14
N TYR A 8 34.87 7.73 -14.36
CA TYR A 8 33.89 8.11 -13.36
C TYR A 8 33.84 7.12 -12.18
N VAL A 9 33.87 5.81 -12.47
CA VAL A 9 33.93 4.76 -11.43
C VAL A 9 35.21 4.87 -10.61
N GLN A 10 36.36 5.07 -11.27
CA GLN A 10 37.65 5.22 -10.60
C GLN A 10 37.71 6.46 -9.70
N MET A 11 37.12 7.57 -10.14
CA MET A 11 37.06 8.80 -9.33
C MET A 11 36.15 8.62 -8.11
N ARG A 12 35.03 7.91 -8.25
CA ARG A 12 34.12 7.58 -7.13
C ARG A 12 34.82 6.71 -6.07
N ASP A 13 35.60 5.72 -6.48
CA ASP A 13 36.31 4.82 -5.57
C ASP A 13 37.56 5.45 -4.91
N MET A 14 38.25 6.35 -5.61
CA MET A 14 39.45 7.01 -5.08
C MET A 14 39.15 8.18 -4.12
N THR A 15 37.94 8.73 -4.18
CA THR A 15 37.57 9.87 -3.34
C THR A 15 37.12 9.37 -1.96
N ARG A 16 37.91 9.64 -0.90
CA ARG A 16 37.52 9.38 0.51
C ARG A 16 36.36 10.25 1.01
N VAL A 17 35.61 10.88 0.12
CA VAL A 17 34.38 11.59 0.45
C VAL A 17 33.27 10.54 0.47
N ARG A 18 32.96 10.04 1.65
CA ARG A 18 31.69 9.35 1.85
C ARG A 18 30.61 10.42 1.72
N GLU A 19 29.83 10.36 0.65
CA GLU A 19 28.60 11.14 0.56
C GLU A 19 27.75 10.76 1.77
N ARG A 20 27.60 11.70 2.70
CA ARG A 20 26.77 11.50 3.87
C ARG A 20 25.35 11.46 3.33
N ALA A 21 24.67 10.32 3.45
CA ALA A 21 23.27 10.22 3.05
C ALA A 21 22.51 11.38 3.69
N LEU A 22 22.09 12.34 2.86
CA LEU A 22 21.40 13.55 3.33
C LEU A 22 20.02 13.20 3.90
N PHE A 23 19.50 12.05 3.46
CA PHE A 23 18.27 11.45 3.94
C PHE A 23 18.57 10.02 4.39
N VAL A 24 18.23 9.71 5.64
CA VAL A 24 18.11 8.33 6.09
C VAL A 24 16.73 7.89 5.63
N SER A 25 16.65 7.01 4.63
CA SER A 25 15.38 6.34 4.34
C SER A 25 14.98 5.58 5.59
N PRO A 26 13.80 5.84 6.17
CA PRO A 26 13.31 5.02 7.27
C PRO A 26 13.28 3.55 6.80
N ARG A 27 13.59 2.62 7.70
CA ARG A 27 13.51 1.18 7.38
C ARG A 27 12.08 0.71 7.13
N ILE A 28 11.09 1.47 7.59
CA ILE A 28 9.66 1.21 7.44
C ILE A 28 9.02 2.47 6.84
N PRO A 29 8.42 2.41 5.64
CA PRO A 29 7.77 3.57 5.02
C PRO A 29 6.61 4.07 5.88
N SER A 30 6.37 5.38 5.86
CA SER A 30 5.18 5.96 6.49
C SER A 30 3.90 5.58 5.71
N GLU A 31 2.73 5.65 6.35
CA GLU A 31 1.43 5.43 5.65
C GLU A 31 1.28 6.38 4.46
N LEU A 32 1.66 7.65 4.61
CA LEU A 32 1.62 8.61 3.52
C LEU A 32 2.52 8.20 2.33
N GLU A 33 3.66 7.57 2.61
CA GLU A 33 4.55 7.05 1.56
C GLU A 33 3.97 5.80 0.91
N LEU A 34 3.34 4.90 1.69
CA LEU A 34 2.62 3.75 1.14
C LEU A 34 1.46 4.18 0.25
N GLN A 35 0.68 5.17 0.67
CA GLN A 35 -0.38 5.78 -0.13
C GLN A 35 0.17 6.39 -1.43
N ALA A 36 1.30 7.11 -1.36
CA ALA A 36 1.92 7.68 -2.55
C ALA A 36 2.34 6.59 -3.57
N ARG A 37 2.94 5.51 -3.08
CA ARG A 37 3.39 4.38 -3.91
C ARG A 37 2.24 3.54 -4.45
N TRP A 38 1.18 3.38 -3.66
CA TRP A 38 -0.07 2.78 -4.11
C TRP A 38 -0.69 3.59 -5.25
N PHE A 39 -0.76 4.92 -5.09
CA PHE A 39 -1.26 5.82 -6.13
C PHE A 39 -0.42 5.78 -7.41
N ALA A 40 0.90 5.63 -7.29
CA ALA A 40 1.82 5.45 -8.42
C ALA A 40 1.68 4.08 -9.10
N GLY A 41 1.07 3.10 -8.44
CA GLY A 41 0.90 1.73 -8.93
C GLY A 41 2.13 0.84 -8.73
N ASP A 42 3.04 1.21 -7.83
CA ASP A 42 4.33 0.51 -7.62
C ASP A 42 4.16 -0.94 -7.18
N PHE A 43 3.04 -1.27 -6.53
CA PHE A 43 2.75 -2.64 -6.06
C PHE A 43 2.06 -3.51 -7.11
N GLY A 44 1.83 -2.98 -8.32
CA GLY A 44 1.06 -3.64 -9.36
C GLY A 44 -0.44 -3.58 -9.12
N LYS A 45 -1.17 -4.44 -9.85
CA LYS A 45 -2.65 -4.45 -9.85
C LYS A 45 -3.25 -5.79 -9.45
N HIS A 46 -2.46 -6.84 -9.27
CA HIS A 46 -2.95 -8.19 -9.01
C HIS A 46 -2.40 -8.65 -7.67
N PHE A 47 -3.30 -9.06 -6.78
CA PHE A 47 -2.99 -9.44 -5.42
C PHE A 47 -3.78 -10.69 -5.05
N VAL A 48 -3.35 -11.37 -3.98
CA VAL A 48 -4.11 -12.43 -3.34
C VAL A 48 -4.48 -11.94 -1.94
N SER A 49 -5.77 -12.01 -1.60
CA SER A 49 -6.25 -11.59 -0.30
C SER A 49 -5.74 -12.54 0.80
N THR A 50 -5.76 -12.10 2.05
CA THR A 50 -5.45 -12.96 3.21
C THR A 50 -6.40 -14.16 3.34
N GLY A 51 -7.60 -14.08 2.73
CA GLY A 51 -8.57 -15.16 2.63
C GLY A 51 -8.37 -16.08 1.42
N GLY A 52 -7.45 -15.76 0.51
CA GLY A 52 -7.14 -16.54 -0.69
C GLY A 52 -7.87 -16.12 -1.97
N ASP A 53 -8.63 -15.03 -1.94
CA ASP A 53 -9.31 -14.50 -3.13
C ASP A 53 -8.33 -13.76 -4.06
N GLU A 54 -8.51 -13.89 -5.36
CA GLU A 54 -7.81 -13.08 -6.35
C GLU A 54 -8.41 -11.68 -6.39
N ILE A 55 -7.58 -10.66 -6.17
CA ILE A 55 -7.95 -9.24 -6.18
C ILE A 55 -7.24 -8.55 -7.34
N GLU A 56 -8.00 -7.92 -8.22
CA GLU A 56 -7.48 -7.06 -9.28
C GLU A 56 -7.92 -5.60 -9.05
N ILE A 57 -6.97 -4.67 -9.06
CA ILE A 57 -7.25 -3.23 -9.01
C ILE A 57 -7.53 -2.73 -10.43
N VAL A 58 -8.80 -2.52 -10.73
CA VAL A 58 -9.25 -1.97 -12.02
C VAL A 58 -8.97 -0.46 -12.07
N GLN A 59 -9.28 0.24 -10.97
CA GLN A 59 -8.99 1.66 -10.78
C GLN A 59 -8.57 1.91 -9.32
N PHE A 60 -7.42 2.56 -9.13
CA PHE A 60 -6.89 2.89 -7.79
C PHE A 60 -7.75 3.90 -7.01
N GLY A 61 -8.58 4.67 -7.72
CA GLY A 61 -9.42 5.72 -7.15
C GLY A 61 -8.70 7.06 -7.07
N THR A 62 -9.31 8.00 -6.35
CA THR A 62 -8.80 9.34 -6.08
C THR A 62 -8.21 9.39 -4.67
N TRP A 63 -6.93 9.77 -4.55
CA TRP A 63 -6.29 9.92 -3.26
C TRP A 63 -6.96 11.03 -2.44
N ASN A 64 -7.52 10.63 -1.29
CA ASN A 64 -8.13 11.51 -0.33
C ASN A 64 -7.08 11.99 0.69
N ARG A 65 -6.98 13.30 0.88
CA ARG A 65 -6.09 13.93 1.88
C ARG A 65 -6.85 14.56 3.05
N GLU A 66 -8.14 14.26 3.13
CA GLU A 66 -9.05 14.71 4.17
C GLU A 66 -9.44 13.52 5.06
N ALA A 67 -10.42 13.71 5.94
CA ALA A 67 -10.95 12.62 6.74
C ALA A 67 -11.66 11.54 5.89
N GLY A 68 -11.71 10.32 6.41
CA GLY A 68 -12.30 9.16 5.75
C GLY A 68 -11.23 8.27 5.09
N PRO A 69 -11.64 7.37 4.18
CA PRO A 69 -10.72 6.43 3.57
C PRO A 69 -9.64 7.10 2.72
N ASP A 70 -8.47 6.47 2.61
CA ASP A 70 -7.32 6.98 1.86
C ASP A 70 -7.59 7.16 0.36
N PHE A 71 -8.36 6.27 -0.26
CA PHE A 71 -8.75 6.38 -1.66
C PHE A 71 -10.26 6.22 -1.82
N ARG A 72 -10.87 7.14 -2.58
CA ARG A 72 -12.29 7.12 -2.92
C ARG A 72 -12.49 6.72 -4.39
N ASP A 73 -13.67 6.21 -4.72
CA ASP A 73 -14.04 5.87 -6.11
C ASP A 73 -13.05 4.90 -6.79
N ALA A 74 -12.48 3.99 -5.99
CA ALA A 74 -11.71 2.87 -6.51
C ALA A 74 -12.64 1.81 -7.09
N ALA A 75 -12.11 0.97 -7.97
CA ALA A 75 -12.81 -0.20 -8.49
C ALA A 75 -11.89 -1.41 -8.41
N ILE A 76 -12.39 -2.47 -7.77
CA ILE A 76 -11.68 -3.74 -7.65
C ILE A 76 -12.50 -4.86 -8.26
N ARG A 77 -11.83 -5.91 -8.74
CA ARG A 77 -12.45 -7.15 -9.16
C ARG A 77 -12.00 -8.27 -8.25
N ILE A 78 -12.94 -9.12 -7.84
CA ILE A 78 -12.68 -10.27 -6.96
C ILE A 78 -12.99 -11.54 -7.74
N ASN A 79 -12.03 -12.48 -7.79
CA ASN A 79 -12.16 -13.79 -8.44
C ASN A 79 -12.74 -13.73 -9.87
N GLY A 80 -12.30 -12.75 -10.67
CA GLY A 80 -12.74 -12.59 -12.06
C GLY A 80 -14.19 -12.10 -12.26
N GLY A 81 -14.89 -11.70 -11.19
CA GLY A 81 -16.26 -11.21 -11.26
C GLY A 81 -16.43 -9.81 -11.87
N ASP A 82 -17.59 -9.21 -11.66
CA ASP A 82 -17.83 -7.82 -12.04
C ASP A 82 -17.06 -6.85 -11.13
N PRO A 83 -16.56 -5.70 -11.64
CA PRO A 83 -15.94 -4.68 -10.82
C PRO A 83 -16.89 -4.13 -9.74
N ILE A 84 -16.39 -4.07 -8.52
CA ILE A 84 -17.06 -3.48 -7.37
C ILE A 84 -16.41 -2.12 -7.10
N SER A 85 -17.23 -1.07 -7.05
CA SER A 85 -16.76 0.27 -6.69
C SER A 85 -16.76 0.46 -5.17
N GLY A 86 -15.78 1.21 -4.66
CA GLY A 86 -15.70 1.51 -3.24
C GLY A 86 -14.44 2.30 -2.89
N CYS A 87 -14.10 2.28 -1.60
CA CYS A 87 -12.89 2.92 -1.09
C CYS A 87 -11.75 1.89 -0.87
N VAL A 88 -10.52 2.38 -0.82
CA VAL A 88 -9.35 1.62 -0.35
C VAL A 88 -8.78 2.33 0.87
N GLU A 89 -8.48 1.55 1.91
CA GLU A 89 -7.76 2.03 3.09
C GLU A 89 -6.38 1.39 3.17
N ILE A 90 -5.36 2.15 3.56
CA ILE A 90 -3.99 1.68 3.66
C ILE A 90 -3.44 1.96 5.06
N ASP A 91 -3.19 0.88 5.80
CA ASP A 91 -2.60 0.95 7.13
C ASP A 91 -1.22 0.28 7.16
N LEU A 92 -0.41 0.57 8.20
CA LEU A 92 0.82 -0.21 8.41
C LEU A 92 0.55 -1.66 8.81
N LEU A 93 -0.46 -1.89 9.65
CA LEU A 93 -0.71 -3.16 10.32
C LEU A 93 -2.10 -3.70 9.97
N ASP A 94 -2.22 -5.01 9.83
CA ASP A 94 -3.51 -5.68 9.59
C ASP A 94 -4.61 -5.36 10.61
N ARG A 95 -4.24 -5.14 11.88
CA ARG A 95 -5.15 -4.81 12.98
C ARG A 95 -5.52 -3.33 13.06
N SER A 96 -4.85 -2.45 12.30
CA SER A 96 -5.06 -1.01 12.38
C SER A 96 -6.51 -0.63 12.13
N TRP A 97 -7.19 -1.37 11.23
CA TRP A 97 -8.63 -1.26 10.97
C TRP A 97 -9.51 -1.16 12.22
N GLU A 98 -9.30 -2.06 13.18
CA GLU A 98 -10.08 -2.07 14.42
C GLU A 98 -9.57 -0.99 15.39
N THR A 99 -8.25 -0.79 15.49
CA THR A 99 -7.69 0.19 16.43
C THR A 99 -7.97 1.64 16.05
N HIS A 100 -8.13 1.92 14.76
CA HIS A 100 -8.55 3.22 14.22
C HIS A 100 -10.08 3.40 14.25
N GLY A 101 -10.83 2.35 14.56
CA GLY A 101 -12.30 2.39 14.65
C GLY A 101 -12.99 2.43 13.29
N HIS A 102 -12.33 2.01 12.20
CA HIS A 102 -12.92 1.97 10.86
C HIS A 102 -14.14 1.03 10.82
N ALA A 103 -14.12 -0.05 11.59
CA ALA A 103 -15.22 -1.02 11.67
C ALA A 103 -16.55 -0.45 12.19
N THR A 104 -16.55 0.68 12.89
CA THR A 104 -17.77 1.31 13.43
C THR A 104 -18.04 2.69 12.85
N ASN A 105 -17.15 3.19 12.00
CA ASN A 105 -17.22 4.51 11.41
C ASN A 105 -17.95 4.47 10.05
N PRO A 106 -19.08 5.19 9.89
CA PRO A 106 -19.85 5.21 8.64
C PRO A 106 -19.05 5.68 7.42
N ALA A 107 -17.99 6.47 7.59
CA ALA A 107 -17.15 6.93 6.48
C ALA A 107 -16.44 5.78 5.74
N PHE A 108 -16.25 4.64 6.41
CA PHE A 108 -15.58 3.44 5.89
C PHE A 108 -16.56 2.38 5.40
N GLU A 109 -17.87 2.67 5.41
CA GLU A 109 -18.89 1.71 5.04
C GLU A 109 -18.79 1.26 3.57
N THR A 110 -18.18 2.06 2.70
CA THR A 110 -17.99 1.70 1.28
C THR A 110 -16.60 1.15 0.98
N THR A 111 -15.75 0.93 1.98
CA THR A 111 -14.41 0.35 1.77
C THR A 111 -14.55 -1.04 1.17
N ALA A 112 -13.92 -1.22 0.01
CA ALA A 112 -13.91 -2.45 -0.76
C ALA A 112 -12.62 -3.24 -0.54
N LEU A 113 -11.54 -2.59 -0.10
CA LEU A 113 -10.24 -3.22 0.13
C LEU A 113 -9.51 -2.54 1.28
N HIS A 114 -8.91 -3.34 2.16
CA HIS A 114 -7.95 -2.87 3.15
C HIS A 114 -6.56 -3.40 2.80
N VAL A 115 -5.59 -2.51 2.61
CA VAL A 115 -4.21 -2.83 2.26
C VAL A 115 -3.34 -2.58 3.48
N PHE A 116 -2.44 -3.51 3.78
CA PHE A 116 -1.50 -3.36 4.89
C PHE A 116 -0.13 -3.95 4.56
N VAL A 117 0.88 -3.66 5.39
CA VAL A 117 2.25 -4.14 5.18
C VAL A 117 2.64 -5.22 6.18
N GLU A 118 2.41 -4.95 7.47
CA GLU A 118 2.85 -5.82 8.55
C GLU A 118 1.69 -6.70 9.04
N ARG A 119 1.87 -8.00 8.89
CA ARG A 119 0.93 -9.00 9.40
C ARG A 119 1.20 -9.28 10.88
N SER A 120 0.16 -9.30 11.69
CA SER A 120 0.25 -9.73 13.09
C SER A 120 0.26 -11.27 13.20
N ASP A 121 0.68 -11.79 14.36
CA ASP A 121 0.71 -13.25 14.63
C ASP A 121 -0.68 -13.92 14.69
N ARG A 122 -1.75 -13.11 14.63
CA ARG A 122 -3.15 -13.55 14.67
C ARG A 122 -3.86 -13.08 13.42
N ALA A 123 -4.77 -13.89 12.91
CA ALA A 123 -5.65 -13.46 11.83
C ALA A 123 -6.66 -12.43 12.36
N PHE A 124 -6.77 -11.31 11.67
CA PHE A 124 -7.81 -10.31 11.87
C PHE A 124 -8.81 -10.40 10.71
N PHE A 125 -10.06 -10.10 11.00
CA PHE A 125 -11.12 -10.06 10.00
C PHE A 125 -11.66 -8.64 9.98
N THR A 126 -11.49 -7.95 8.86
CA THR A 126 -11.97 -6.59 8.69
C THR A 126 -13.39 -6.56 8.20
N ARG A 127 -14.21 -5.77 8.90
CA ARG A 127 -15.61 -5.59 8.56
C ARG A 127 -16.00 -4.12 8.60
N THR A 128 -17.02 -3.77 7.83
CA THR A 128 -17.66 -2.46 7.94
C THR A 128 -18.68 -2.42 9.07
N GLN A 129 -19.28 -1.25 9.29
CA GLN A 129 -20.33 -1.05 10.28
C GLN A 129 -21.52 -1.99 10.05
N SER A 130 -21.88 -2.24 8.79
CA SER A 130 -22.93 -3.21 8.41
C SER A 130 -22.53 -4.68 8.52
N ASN A 131 -21.32 -4.98 9.03
CA ASN A 131 -20.71 -6.31 9.09
C ASN A 131 -20.39 -6.93 7.73
N ARG A 132 -20.29 -6.12 6.67
CA ARG A 132 -19.75 -6.60 5.39
C ARG A 132 -18.26 -6.90 5.55
N ASN A 133 -17.82 -8.04 5.05
CA ASN A 133 -16.39 -8.35 4.95
C ASN A 133 -15.67 -7.33 4.06
N VAL A 134 -14.51 -6.86 4.50
CA VAL A 134 -13.58 -6.09 3.69
C VAL A 134 -12.36 -7.00 3.44
N PRO A 135 -12.11 -7.47 2.21
CA PRO A 135 -10.91 -8.22 1.89
C PRO A 135 -9.65 -7.46 2.28
N GLN A 136 -8.64 -8.19 2.75
CA GLN A 136 -7.34 -7.59 3.09
C GLN A 136 -6.24 -8.08 2.16
N VAL A 137 -5.34 -7.19 1.78
CA VAL A 137 -4.14 -7.50 0.99
C VAL A 137 -2.90 -7.05 1.75
N CYS A 138 -1.93 -7.97 1.88
CA CYS A 138 -0.61 -7.67 2.41
C CYS A 138 0.30 -7.28 1.24
N ILE A 139 0.89 -6.10 1.26
CA ILE A 139 1.89 -5.65 0.28
C ILE A 139 3.29 -5.66 0.89
N ASP A 140 4.29 -6.01 0.07
CA ASP A 140 5.69 -5.91 0.48
C ASP A 140 6.27 -4.55 0.04
N PRO A 141 6.65 -3.65 0.98
CA PRO A 141 7.21 -2.35 0.66
C PRO A 141 8.54 -2.43 -0.08
N ALA A 142 9.24 -3.57 -0.05
CA ALA A 142 10.46 -3.76 -0.84
C ALA A 142 10.19 -4.05 -2.33
N THR A 143 8.93 -4.28 -2.72
CA THR A 143 8.54 -4.51 -4.12
C THR A 143 8.68 -3.22 -4.92
N LEU A 144 9.46 -3.28 -6.01
CA LEU A 144 9.65 -2.25 -7.03
C LEU A 144 9.61 -2.88 -8.42
#